data_AF-A0A0C2YDX8-F1
#
_entry.id   AF-A0A0C2YDX8-F1
#
_cell.length_a   1.000
_cell.length_b   1.000
_cell.length_c   1.000
_cell.angle_alpha   90.00
_cell.angle_beta   90.00
_cell.angle_gamma   90.00
#
_symmetry.space_group_name_H-M   'P 1'
#
loop_
_entity.id
_entity.type
_entity.pdbx_description
1 polymer ?
#
loop_
_entity_poly.entity_id
_entity_poly.type
_entity_poly.pdbx_seq_one_letter_code
_entity_poly.pdbx_strand_id
1 'polypeptide(L)'
;MTKAAPPLTEPATIKVGGGRALTTTIDPLTKYHLIACDICQKTIQLTKSANPNAFFVHRKSCSNRITSESGPSNVSQQDALEPTGRDSHQRQHSLSRLSTSFSHLQTASPMPSPTVVDSNPRADYFSIPVIHTSRPTRICPGIGVSWLPGSVWESYPYHQHAARAVGWMPIGFDPKANKIFLRSDKCAMELFENDEAPCTRCLLVEHSVEFKSFISRATEVKEHTPWNYLTGEQLLGLLKKMAGQLNTLRTKACPFPPYRIEN
;
A
#
# COMPACT_ATOMS: atom_id res chain seq x y z
N MET A 1 -48.00 9.77 -23.15
CA MET A 1 -48.30 9.25 -21.79
C MET A 1 -47.11 8.44 -21.30
N THR A 2 -46.25 9.02 -20.47
CA THR A 2 -45.12 8.34 -19.83
C THR A 2 -45.64 7.49 -18.68
N LYS A 3 -45.70 6.17 -18.87
CA LYS A 3 -46.07 5.21 -17.82
C LYS A 3 -44.99 5.27 -16.73
N ALA A 4 -45.36 5.65 -15.51
CA ALA A 4 -44.43 5.72 -14.38
C ALA A 4 -43.76 4.35 -14.18
N ALA A 5 -42.43 4.36 -13.96
CA ALA A 5 -41.68 3.15 -13.70
C ALA A 5 -42.17 2.50 -12.39
N PRO A 6 -42.42 1.17 -12.38
CA PRO A 6 -42.82 0.49 -11.15
C PRO A 6 -41.72 0.64 -10.08
N PRO A 7 -42.10 0.80 -8.80
CA PRO A 7 -41.15 0.96 -7.71
C PRO A 7 -40.26 -0.29 -7.59
N LEU A 8 -38.97 -0.06 -7.31
CA LEU A 8 -38.01 -1.13 -7.06
C LEU A 8 -38.41 -1.94 -5.81
N THR A 9 -38.18 -3.24 -5.85
CA THR A 9 -38.54 -4.16 -4.74
C THR A 9 -37.55 -4.00 -3.58
N GLU A 10 -37.96 -4.38 -2.37
CA GLU A 10 -37.13 -4.35 -1.16
C GLU A 10 -35.75 -5.02 -1.35
N PRO A 11 -34.71 -4.51 -0.67
CA PRO A 11 -33.36 -5.06 -0.75
C PRO A 11 -33.31 -6.51 -0.25
N ALA A 12 -32.78 -7.41 -1.09
CA ALA A 12 -32.56 -8.81 -0.78
C ALA A 12 -31.08 -9.08 -0.48
N THR A 13 -30.82 -9.77 0.64
CA THR A 13 -29.48 -10.15 1.08
C THR A 13 -29.12 -11.55 0.58
N ILE A 14 -28.00 -11.66 -0.15
CA ILE A 14 -27.49 -12.93 -0.67
C ILE A 14 -26.20 -13.31 0.04
N LYS A 15 -26.14 -14.54 0.56
CA LYS A 15 -24.94 -15.09 1.19
C LYS A 15 -23.94 -15.50 0.12
N VAL A 16 -22.73 -15.00 0.25
CA VAL A 16 -21.59 -15.31 -0.60
C VAL A 16 -20.59 -16.13 0.22
N GLY A 17 -19.84 -17.03 -0.43
CA GLY A 17 -18.86 -17.88 0.25
C GLY A 17 -17.91 -17.08 1.15
N GLY A 18 -17.51 -17.67 2.27
CA GLY A 18 -16.67 -16.99 3.28
C GLY A 18 -17.45 -16.05 4.22
N GLY A 19 -18.74 -16.32 4.47
CA GLY A 19 -19.53 -15.57 5.45
C GLY A 19 -19.90 -14.14 5.05
N ARG A 20 -19.55 -13.70 3.84
CA ARG A 20 -19.91 -12.37 3.32
C ARG A 20 -21.34 -12.36 2.81
N ALA A 21 -22.01 -11.22 2.94
CA ALA A 21 -23.34 -11.01 2.38
C ALA A 21 -23.33 -9.81 1.43
N LEU A 22 -24.03 -9.90 0.30
CA LEU A 22 -24.24 -8.78 -0.62
C LEU A 22 -25.71 -8.37 -0.59
N THR A 23 -25.95 -7.05 -0.56
CA THR A 23 -27.29 -6.49 -0.67
C THR A 23 -27.59 -6.21 -2.15
N THR A 24 -28.73 -6.71 -2.63
CA THR A 24 -29.17 -6.56 -4.02
C THR A 24 -30.60 -6.04 -4.08
N THR A 25 -30.99 -5.42 -5.19
CA THR A 25 -32.36 -4.97 -5.43
C THR A 25 -32.97 -5.82 -6.54
N ILE A 26 -34.21 -6.29 -6.39
CA ILE A 26 -34.86 -7.11 -7.42
C ILE A 26 -35.60 -6.19 -8.38
N ASP A 27 -35.31 -6.30 -9.68
CA ASP A 27 -36.08 -5.65 -10.74
C ASP A 27 -37.48 -6.29 -10.82
N PRO A 28 -38.57 -5.53 -10.62
CA PRO A 28 -39.92 -6.09 -10.57
C PRO A 28 -40.37 -6.70 -11.90
N LEU A 29 -39.84 -6.21 -13.04
CA LEU A 29 -40.22 -6.64 -14.38
C LEU A 29 -39.46 -7.88 -14.80
N THR A 30 -38.13 -7.84 -14.68
CA THR A 30 -37.28 -8.92 -15.19
C THR A 30 -37.04 -10.02 -14.14
N LYS A 31 -37.24 -9.72 -12.86
CA LYS A 31 -36.90 -10.56 -11.69
C LYS A 31 -35.41 -10.84 -11.55
N TYR A 32 -34.55 -10.05 -12.19
CA TYR A 32 -33.10 -10.14 -12.01
C TYR A 32 -32.69 -9.32 -10.78
N HIS A 33 -31.59 -9.73 -10.15
CA HIS A 33 -30.99 -9.00 -9.06
C HIS A 33 -30.05 -7.92 -9.62
N LEU A 34 -30.12 -6.72 -9.07
CA LEU A 34 -29.28 -5.58 -9.42
C LEU A 34 -28.38 -5.25 -8.23
N ILE A 35 -27.10 -5.02 -8.49
CA ILE A 35 -26.12 -4.59 -7.48
C ILE A 35 -25.24 -3.47 -8.04
N ALA A 36 -24.97 -2.44 -7.26
CA ALA A 36 -24.04 -1.38 -7.65
C ALA A 36 -22.60 -1.80 -7.30
N CYS A 37 -21.65 -1.58 -8.21
CA CYS A 37 -20.23 -1.76 -7.93
C CYS A 37 -19.74 -0.69 -6.95
N ASP A 38 -19.13 -1.10 -5.84
CA ASP A 38 -18.52 -0.19 -4.85
C ASP A 38 -17.32 0.60 -5.39
N ILE A 39 -16.71 0.13 -6.48
CA ILE A 39 -15.52 0.72 -7.08
C ILE A 39 -15.88 1.79 -8.14
N CYS A 40 -16.77 1.46 -9.08
CA CYS A 40 -17.12 2.35 -10.20
C CYS A 40 -18.59 2.82 -10.23
N GLN A 41 -19.40 2.43 -9.24
CA GLN A 41 -20.84 2.74 -9.14
C GLN A 41 -21.72 2.21 -10.30
N LYS A 42 -21.16 1.41 -11.23
CA LYS A 42 -21.94 0.79 -12.31
C LYS A 42 -22.89 -0.27 -11.76
N THR A 43 -24.15 -0.24 -12.20
CA THR A 43 -25.13 -1.29 -11.90
C THR A 43 -24.80 -2.57 -12.67
N ILE A 44 -24.72 -3.68 -11.95
CA ILE A 44 -24.45 -5.02 -12.46
C ILE A 44 -25.71 -5.85 -12.28
N GLN A 45 -26.15 -6.48 -13.37
CA GLN A 45 -27.28 -7.41 -13.36
C GLN A 45 -26.77 -8.82 -13.05
N LEU A 46 -27.33 -9.45 -12.02
CA LEU A 46 -27.10 -10.83 -11.62
C LEU A 46 -28.28 -11.70 -12.06
N THR A 47 -28.10 -13.02 -12.07
CA THR A 47 -29.17 -13.96 -12.42
C THR A 47 -30.38 -13.85 -11.49
N LYS A 48 -31.53 -14.44 -11.89
CA LYS A 48 -32.73 -14.55 -11.04
C LYS A 48 -32.48 -15.32 -9.73
N SER A 49 -31.46 -16.17 -9.70
CA SER A 49 -30.99 -16.90 -8.51
C SER A 49 -29.92 -16.13 -7.72
N ALA A 50 -29.67 -14.87 -8.07
CA ALA A 50 -28.67 -13.99 -7.48
C ALA A 50 -27.24 -14.56 -7.45
N ASN A 51 -26.82 -15.27 -8.50
CA ASN A 51 -25.47 -15.81 -8.57
C ASN A 51 -24.43 -14.67 -8.60
N PRO A 52 -23.47 -14.62 -7.65
CA PRO A 52 -22.54 -13.49 -7.50
C PRO A 52 -21.39 -13.49 -8.52
N ASN A 53 -21.30 -14.49 -9.42
CA ASN A 53 -20.17 -14.62 -10.34
C ASN A 53 -20.00 -13.39 -11.25
N ALA A 54 -21.09 -12.83 -11.78
CA ALA A 54 -21.04 -11.62 -12.62
C ALA A 54 -20.49 -10.40 -11.87
N PHE A 55 -20.82 -10.26 -10.57
CA PHE A 55 -20.26 -9.22 -9.71
C PHE A 55 -18.75 -9.38 -9.51
N PHE A 56 -18.28 -10.60 -9.23
CA PHE A 56 -16.85 -10.86 -9.03
C PHE A 56 -16.02 -10.67 -10.30
N VAL A 57 -16.52 -11.13 -11.44
CA VAL A 57 -15.87 -10.91 -12.75
C VAL A 57 -15.74 -9.42 -13.03
N HIS A 58 -16.82 -8.66 -12.82
CA HIS A 58 -16.78 -7.21 -12.95
C HIS A 58 -15.77 -6.57 -12.00
N ARG A 59 -15.83 -6.88 -10.69
CA ARG A 59 -14.96 -6.28 -9.66
C ARG A 59 -13.48 -6.51 -9.95
N LYS A 60 -13.10 -7.71 -10.41
CA LYS A 60 -11.72 -8.03 -10.81
C LYS A 60 -11.26 -7.16 -11.99
N SER A 61 -12.12 -6.99 -13.01
CA SER A 61 -11.80 -6.11 -14.14
C SER A 61 -11.77 -4.63 -13.76
N CYS A 62 -12.64 -4.21 -12.83
CA CYS A 62 -12.75 -2.82 -12.39
C CYS A 62 -11.51 -2.39 -11.61
N SER A 63 -10.99 -3.27 -10.73
CA SER A 63 -9.76 -3.03 -9.97
C SER A 63 -8.54 -2.78 -10.86
N ASN A 64 -8.48 -3.44 -12.03
CA ASN A 64 -7.37 -3.30 -12.98
C ASN A 64 -7.43 -2.00 -13.79
N ARG A 65 -8.61 -1.37 -13.94
CA ARG A 65 -8.76 -0.11 -14.69
C ARG A 65 -8.39 1.11 -13.87
N ILE A 66 -8.72 1.12 -12.58
CA ILE A 66 -8.33 2.22 -11.67
C ILE A 66 -6.81 2.34 -11.58
N THR A 67 -6.10 1.22 -11.62
CA THR A 67 -4.63 1.21 -11.59
C THR A 67 -3.98 1.75 -12.87
N SER A 68 -4.69 1.76 -14.01
CA SER A 68 -4.19 2.34 -15.25
C SER A 68 -4.54 3.82 -15.44
N GLU A 69 -5.62 4.31 -14.85
CA GLU A 69 -6.11 5.68 -15.08
C GLU A 69 -5.58 6.71 -14.05
N SER A 70 -4.95 6.27 -12.95
CA SER A 70 -4.30 7.16 -11.98
C SER A 70 -2.87 7.58 -12.37
N GLY A 71 -2.38 7.18 -13.54
CA GLY A 71 -1.19 7.77 -14.15
C GLY A 71 -1.56 9.12 -14.79
N PRO A 72 -0.72 10.18 -14.69
CA PRO A 72 -0.99 11.45 -15.33
C PRO A 72 -1.16 11.20 -16.83
N SER A 73 -2.38 11.39 -17.32
CA SER A 73 -2.73 11.27 -18.73
C SER A 73 -1.94 12.33 -19.50
N ASN A 74 -0.79 11.94 -20.02
CA ASN A 74 -0.02 12.78 -20.92
C ASN A 74 -0.75 12.77 -22.25
N VAL A 75 -1.57 13.80 -22.46
CA VAL A 75 -2.28 14.09 -23.70
C VAL A 75 -1.25 14.16 -24.83
N SER A 76 -1.18 13.10 -25.64
CA SER A 76 -0.44 13.12 -26.90
C SER A 76 -1.30 13.84 -27.93
N GLN A 77 -0.99 15.13 -28.17
CA GLN A 77 -1.34 15.80 -29.41
C GLN A 77 -0.64 15.06 -30.56
N GLN A 78 -1.43 14.52 -31.48
CA GLN A 78 -0.98 14.17 -32.82
C GLN A 78 -0.83 15.47 -33.60
N ASP A 79 0.39 15.80 -34.00
CA ASP A 79 0.66 16.74 -35.08
C ASP A 79 1.46 16.04 -36.19
N ALA A 80 1.26 16.60 -37.38
CA ALA A 80 1.44 16.04 -38.69
C ALA A 80 2.89 15.65 -39.08
N LEU A 81 2.95 14.73 -40.06
CA LEU A 81 4.11 14.42 -40.87
C LEU A 81 4.61 15.66 -41.64
N GLU A 82 5.94 15.82 -41.74
CA GLU A 82 6.73 15.90 -42.99
C GLU A 82 8.25 15.98 -42.67
N PRO A 83 9.15 15.67 -43.64
CA PRO A 83 10.45 15.05 -43.35
C PRO A 83 11.70 15.89 -43.74
N THR A 84 12.85 15.29 -43.38
CA THR A 84 14.22 15.50 -43.90
C THR A 84 15.02 16.73 -43.45
N GLY A 85 16.22 16.45 -42.93
CA GLY A 85 17.27 17.44 -42.71
C GLY A 85 18.41 16.88 -41.85
N ARG A 86 19.45 16.34 -42.50
CA ARG A 86 20.77 16.14 -41.90
C ARG A 86 21.30 17.49 -41.41
N ASP A 87 21.91 17.54 -40.22
CA ASP A 87 23.31 17.93 -40.11
C ASP A 87 23.87 17.82 -38.69
N SER A 88 25.17 17.53 -38.68
CA SER A 88 26.06 17.38 -37.56
C SER A 88 26.25 18.68 -36.77
N HIS A 89 26.52 18.49 -35.47
CA HIS A 89 27.49 19.20 -34.61
C HIS A 89 26.92 19.71 -33.28
N GLN A 90 27.57 19.23 -32.21
CA GLN A 90 28.13 20.06 -31.14
C GLN A 90 27.12 20.84 -30.27
N ARG A 91 26.94 20.42 -29.01
CA ARG A 91 27.33 21.22 -27.82
C ARG A 91 26.79 20.66 -26.49
N GLN A 92 27.69 20.74 -25.53
CA GLN A 92 27.50 21.24 -24.16
C GLN A 92 26.65 20.41 -23.18
N HIS A 93 27.40 19.81 -22.26
CA HIS A 93 26.93 19.41 -20.94
C HIS A 93 26.44 20.64 -20.16
N SER A 94 25.12 20.77 -20.05
CA SER A 94 24.44 21.71 -19.16
C SER A 94 24.27 21.05 -17.80
N LEU A 95 25.00 21.53 -16.79
CA LEU A 95 24.83 21.14 -15.40
C LEU A 95 23.51 21.70 -14.88
N SER A 96 22.56 20.81 -14.63
CA SER A 96 21.26 21.13 -14.03
C SER A 96 21.45 21.64 -12.60
N ARG A 97 21.04 22.89 -12.37
CA ARG A 97 20.94 23.54 -11.06
C ARG A 97 19.97 22.76 -10.17
N LEU A 98 20.44 22.23 -9.06
CA LEU A 98 19.60 21.76 -7.96
C LEU A 98 18.97 22.99 -7.28
N SER A 99 17.69 23.20 -7.52
CA SER A 99 16.87 24.19 -6.81
C SER A 99 16.30 23.53 -5.56
N THR A 100 16.81 23.91 -4.39
CA THR A 100 16.30 23.51 -3.08
C THR A 100 15.11 24.39 -2.72
N SER A 101 13.90 23.91 -3.03
CA SER A 101 12.65 24.51 -2.55
C SER A 101 12.25 23.84 -1.24
N PHE A 102 12.52 24.51 -0.12
CA PHE A 102 11.94 24.17 1.18
C PHE A 102 10.51 24.73 1.24
N SER A 103 9.52 23.85 1.18
CA SER A 103 8.11 24.23 1.34
C SER A 103 7.61 23.87 2.74
N HIS A 104 7.40 24.94 3.53
CA HIS A 104 6.21 25.23 4.32
C HIS A 104 5.61 24.09 5.18
N LEU A 105 5.95 24.09 6.47
CA LEU A 105 5.16 23.46 7.52
C LEU A 105 3.76 24.11 7.55
N GLN A 106 2.71 23.32 7.35
CA GLN A 106 1.33 23.75 7.50
C GLN A 106 0.87 23.49 8.94
N THR A 107 0.45 24.57 9.60
CA THR A 107 -0.17 24.60 10.92
C THR A 107 -1.49 23.84 10.91
N ALA A 108 -1.64 22.87 11.81
CA ALA A 108 -2.86 22.09 11.98
C ALA A 108 -4.04 22.97 12.42
N SER A 109 -5.18 22.85 11.72
CA SER A 109 -6.44 23.47 12.13
C SER A 109 -7.13 22.66 13.24
N PRO A 110 -7.81 23.31 14.20
CA PRO A 110 -8.50 22.63 15.29
C PRO A 110 -9.81 21.96 14.80
N MET A 111 -10.04 20.74 15.27
CA MET A 111 -11.27 19.98 15.04
C MET A 111 -12.45 20.56 15.83
N PRO A 112 -13.68 20.56 15.27
CA PRO A 112 -14.89 20.92 16.01
C PRO A 112 -15.35 19.79 16.95
N SER A 113 -15.71 20.18 18.17
CA SER A 113 -16.24 19.29 19.22
C SER A 113 -17.59 18.67 18.85
N PRO A 114 -17.87 17.43 19.29
CA PRO A 114 -19.14 16.77 19.02
C PRO A 114 -20.26 17.37 19.87
N THR A 115 -21.34 17.78 19.21
CA THR A 115 -22.57 18.25 19.87
C THR A 115 -23.40 17.03 20.29
N VAL A 116 -23.59 16.88 21.60
CA VAL A 116 -24.49 15.88 22.19
C VAL A 116 -25.91 16.39 22.01
N VAL A 117 -26.69 15.74 21.14
CA VAL A 117 -28.12 16.00 21.01
C VAL A 117 -28.84 14.97 21.86
N ASP A 118 -29.36 15.44 22.99
CA ASP A 118 -30.20 14.70 23.92
C ASP A 118 -31.66 14.88 23.50
N SER A 119 -32.37 13.79 23.21
CA SER A 119 -33.80 13.82 22.82
C SER A 119 -34.48 12.46 23.05
N ASN A 120 -34.91 12.29 24.30
CA ASN A 120 -36.22 11.82 24.78
C ASN A 120 -36.88 10.52 24.23
N PRO A 121 -37.51 9.69 25.10
CA PRO A 121 -37.99 8.36 24.77
C PRO A 121 -39.45 8.38 24.32
N ARG A 122 -39.73 7.72 23.20
CA ARG A 122 -41.08 7.24 22.90
C ARG A 122 -41.01 5.77 22.55
N ALA A 123 -41.64 4.98 23.43
CA ALA A 123 -41.76 3.54 23.36
C ALA A 123 -42.67 3.17 22.19
N ASP A 124 -42.07 2.88 21.04
CA ASP A 124 -42.70 2.10 20.00
C ASP A 124 -41.94 0.79 19.86
N TYR A 125 -42.69 -0.30 19.98
CA TYR A 125 -42.28 -1.70 19.89
C TYR A 125 -41.80 -2.02 18.46
N PHE A 126 -40.65 -1.49 18.08
CA PHE A 126 -39.94 -1.92 16.88
C PHE A 126 -39.24 -3.24 17.20
N SER A 127 -39.57 -4.29 16.46
CA SER A 127 -38.79 -5.52 16.43
C SER A 127 -37.34 -5.16 16.11
N ILE A 128 -36.50 -5.15 17.13
CA ILE A 128 -35.08 -4.83 17.02
C ILE A 128 -34.51 -5.88 16.07
N PRO A 129 -34.00 -5.49 14.88
CA PRO A 129 -33.34 -6.45 14.01
C PRO A 129 -32.23 -7.07 14.85
N VAL A 130 -32.23 -8.39 14.96
CA VAL A 130 -31.14 -9.13 15.60
C VAL A 130 -29.91 -8.79 14.79
N ILE A 131 -29.14 -7.81 15.26
CA ILE A 131 -27.82 -7.50 14.76
C ILE A 131 -27.01 -8.73 15.11
N HIS A 132 -26.90 -9.65 14.15
CA HIS A 132 -25.87 -10.67 14.21
C HIS A 132 -24.55 -9.93 14.20
N THR A 133 -24.03 -9.64 15.39
CA THR A 133 -22.66 -9.22 15.58
C THR A 133 -21.83 -10.37 15.02
N SER A 134 -21.35 -10.19 13.78
CA SER A 134 -20.42 -11.12 13.16
C SER A 134 -19.31 -11.31 14.18
N ARG A 135 -19.15 -12.56 14.67
CA ARG A 135 -18.12 -12.87 15.66
C ARG A 135 -16.80 -12.28 15.16
N PRO A 136 -16.03 -11.61 16.04
CA PRO A 136 -14.77 -11.00 15.63
C PRO A 136 -13.88 -12.10 15.06
N THR A 137 -13.69 -12.11 13.73
CA THR A 137 -12.78 -13.02 13.06
C THR A 137 -11.39 -12.72 13.59
N ARG A 138 -10.77 -13.70 14.26
CA ARG A 138 -9.40 -13.55 14.76
C ARG A 138 -8.47 -13.43 13.56
N ILE A 139 -7.61 -12.41 13.59
CA ILE A 139 -6.62 -12.16 12.56
C ILE A 139 -5.41 -13.05 12.83
N CYS A 140 -4.86 -13.70 11.79
CA CYS A 140 -3.66 -14.53 11.92
C CYS A 140 -2.49 -13.76 12.57
N PRO A 141 -1.91 -14.26 13.68
CA PRO A 141 -0.87 -13.57 14.43
C PRO A 141 0.49 -13.57 13.73
N GLY A 142 0.64 -14.37 12.64
CA GLY A 142 1.89 -14.52 11.90
C GLY A 142 2.92 -15.37 12.63
N ILE A 143 4.09 -15.57 12.03
CA ILE A 143 5.21 -16.32 12.62
C ILE A 143 6.14 -15.35 13.35
N GLY A 144 6.49 -15.64 14.60
CA GLY A 144 7.52 -14.91 15.33
C GLY A 144 8.89 -15.53 15.10
N VAL A 145 9.80 -14.81 14.42
CA VAL A 145 11.15 -15.29 14.09
C VAL A 145 12.19 -14.49 14.87
N SER A 146 13.23 -15.17 15.37
CA SER A 146 14.35 -14.53 16.06
C SER A 146 15.20 -13.73 15.09
N TRP A 147 15.46 -12.46 15.41
CA TRP A 147 16.24 -11.57 14.56
C TRP A 147 17.71 -11.54 15.01
N LEU A 148 18.57 -12.32 14.35
CA LEU A 148 19.98 -12.47 14.70
C LEU A 148 20.92 -11.31 14.31
N PRO A 149 20.68 -10.52 13.24
CA PRO A 149 21.61 -9.47 12.81
C PRO A 149 21.86 -8.31 13.78
N GLY A 150 21.14 -8.24 14.91
CA GLY A 150 21.27 -7.17 15.90
C GLY A 150 19.91 -6.66 16.35
N SER A 151 19.80 -5.39 16.71
CA SER A 151 18.51 -4.75 16.95
C SER A 151 17.74 -4.66 15.63
N VAL A 152 16.47 -5.07 15.63
CA VAL A 152 15.60 -4.96 14.45
C VAL A 152 15.50 -3.50 13.97
N TRP A 153 15.54 -2.52 14.87
CA TRP A 153 15.45 -1.10 14.51
C TRP A 153 16.67 -0.60 13.71
N GLU A 154 17.83 -1.18 13.96
CA GLU A 154 19.11 -0.77 13.37
C GLU A 154 19.45 -1.56 12.11
N SER A 155 19.14 -2.86 12.13
CA SER A 155 19.61 -3.83 11.14
C SER A 155 18.52 -4.30 10.17
N TYR A 156 17.26 -3.91 10.35
CA TYR A 156 16.20 -4.26 9.41
C TYR A 156 16.19 -3.34 8.18
N PRO A 157 16.23 -3.87 6.94
CA PRO A 157 16.26 -3.05 5.74
C PRO A 157 14.83 -2.66 5.28
N TYR A 158 14.21 -1.70 5.98
CA TYR A 158 12.82 -1.25 5.74
C TYR A 158 12.54 -0.84 4.29
N HIS A 159 13.49 -0.18 3.64
CA HIS A 159 13.42 0.24 2.24
C HIS A 159 13.35 -0.92 1.25
N GLN A 160 13.92 -2.10 1.57
CA GLN A 160 13.74 -3.28 0.72
C GLN A 160 12.28 -3.74 0.69
N HIS A 161 11.57 -3.65 1.82
CA HIS A 161 10.14 -3.95 1.87
C HIS A 161 9.30 -2.95 1.08
N ALA A 162 9.66 -1.67 1.11
CA ALA A 162 8.97 -0.66 0.33
C ALA A 162 9.18 -0.84 -1.19
N ALA A 163 10.39 -1.26 -1.59
CA ALA A 163 10.77 -1.36 -3.00
C ALA A 163 10.47 -2.72 -3.64
N ARG A 164 10.29 -3.80 -2.86
CA ARG A 164 10.14 -5.15 -3.38
C ARG A 164 9.08 -5.97 -2.65
N ALA A 165 8.33 -6.73 -3.41
CA ALA A 165 7.48 -7.79 -2.88
C ALA A 165 8.36 -8.99 -2.47
N VAL A 166 8.63 -9.14 -1.18
CA VAL A 166 9.39 -10.29 -0.63
C VAL A 166 8.48 -11.48 -0.26
N GLY A 167 7.17 -11.37 -0.48
CA GLY A 167 6.19 -12.44 -0.24
C GLY A 167 5.68 -12.50 1.21
N TRP A 168 6.11 -11.56 2.05
CA TRP A 168 5.72 -11.41 3.44
C TRP A 168 5.93 -9.96 3.91
N MET A 169 5.30 -9.61 5.03
CA MET A 169 5.37 -8.30 5.65
C MET A 169 5.57 -8.41 7.17
N PRO A 170 6.31 -7.49 7.80
CA PRO A 170 6.36 -7.40 9.25
C PRO A 170 5.03 -6.87 9.78
N ILE A 171 4.53 -7.47 10.86
CA ILE A 171 3.26 -7.09 11.51
C ILE A 171 3.43 -6.72 12.98
N GLY A 172 4.61 -6.97 13.55
CA GLY A 172 4.91 -6.66 14.94
C GLY A 172 6.36 -6.97 15.29
N PHE A 173 6.80 -6.42 16.42
CA PHE A 173 8.16 -6.58 16.93
C PHE A 173 8.09 -6.77 18.44
N ASP A 174 8.79 -7.76 18.96
CA ASP A 174 9.02 -7.93 20.39
C ASP A 174 10.47 -7.57 20.72
N PRO A 175 10.72 -6.38 21.30
CA PRO A 175 12.07 -5.93 21.61
C PRO A 175 12.71 -6.73 22.76
N LYS A 176 11.92 -7.35 23.65
CA LYS A 176 12.46 -8.12 24.78
C LYS A 176 13.04 -9.45 24.31
N ALA A 177 12.36 -10.10 23.38
CA ALA A 177 12.81 -11.36 22.80
C ALA A 177 13.66 -11.19 21.53
N ASN A 178 13.84 -9.95 21.06
CA ASN A 178 14.41 -9.61 19.75
C ASN A 178 13.77 -10.44 18.61
N LYS A 179 12.44 -10.50 18.62
CA LYS A 179 11.65 -11.24 17.63
C LYS A 179 10.90 -10.29 16.70
N ILE A 180 10.84 -10.68 15.43
CA ILE A 180 10.02 -10.03 14.42
C ILE A 180 8.84 -10.94 14.07
N PHE A 181 7.64 -10.39 14.05
CA PHE A 181 6.44 -11.12 13.63
C PHE A 181 6.20 -10.86 12.15
N LEU A 182 6.17 -11.94 11.37
CA LEU A 182 6.04 -11.91 9.92
C LEU A 182 4.71 -12.53 9.50
N ARG A 183 4.06 -11.92 8.52
CA ARG A 183 2.86 -12.44 7.88
C ARG A 183 3.14 -12.65 6.39
N SER A 184 2.82 -13.83 5.88
CA SER A 184 2.90 -14.07 4.43
C SER A 184 1.87 -13.21 3.69
N ASP A 185 2.21 -12.73 2.50
CA ASP A 185 1.26 -12.03 1.61
C ASP A 185 0.12 -12.95 1.15
N LYS A 186 0.32 -14.27 1.25
CA LYS A 186 -0.69 -15.30 0.96
C LYS A 186 -1.39 -15.81 2.22
N CYS A 187 -1.32 -15.07 3.32
CA CYS A 187 -2.03 -15.39 4.55
C CYS A 187 -3.55 -15.31 4.32
N ALA A 188 -4.30 -16.31 4.81
CA ALA A 188 -5.76 -16.32 4.71
C ALA A 188 -6.44 -15.23 5.56
N MET A 189 -5.67 -14.57 6.44
CA MET A 189 -6.07 -13.56 7.43
C MET A 189 -7.04 -14.06 8.50
N GLU A 190 -8.04 -14.84 8.14
CA GLU A 190 -9.05 -15.39 9.04
C GLU A 190 -8.55 -16.73 9.62
N LEU A 191 -8.48 -16.80 10.95
CA LEU A 191 -8.27 -18.06 11.67
C LEU A 191 -9.61 -18.60 12.18
N PHE A 192 -9.71 -19.92 12.30
CA PHE A 192 -10.80 -20.55 13.02
C PHE A 192 -10.68 -20.22 14.51
N GLU A 193 -11.82 -20.15 15.22
CA GLU A 193 -11.95 -19.55 16.55
C GLU A 193 -11.01 -20.09 17.64
N ASN A 194 -10.47 -21.29 17.45
CA ASN A 194 -9.63 -21.97 18.43
C ASN A 194 -8.15 -22.03 18.04
N ASP A 195 -7.78 -21.52 16.87
CA ASP A 195 -6.40 -21.57 16.41
C ASP A 195 -5.66 -20.32 16.93
N GLU A 196 -4.82 -20.51 17.95
CA GLU A 196 -3.81 -19.51 18.34
C GLU A 196 -2.54 -19.62 17.48
N ALA A 197 -2.42 -20.71 16.73
CA ALA A 197 -1.27 -20.99 15.90
C ALA A 197 -1.26 -20.13 14.61
N PRO A 198 -0.07 -19.76 14.11
CA PRO A 198 0.06 -19.12 12.81
C PRO A 198 -0.44 -20.05 11.70
N CYS A 199 -1.09 -19.50 10.66
CA CYS A 199 -1.49 -20.33 9.52
C CYS A 199 -0.27 -20.95 8.80
N THR A 200 -0.47 -22.07 8.10
CA THR A 200 0.61 -22.80 7.40
C THR A 200 1.44 -21.92 6.47
N ARG A 201 0.81 -20.93 5.81
CA ARG A 201 1.52 -20.00 4.92
C ARG A 201 2.48 -19.08 5.68
N CYS A 202 2.10 -18.62 6.88
CA CYS A 202 2.98 -17.83 7.74
C CYS A 202 4.10 -18.70 8.32
N LEU A 203 3.82 -19.93 8.73
CA LEU A 203 4.85 -20.86 9.23
C LEU A 203 5.95 -21.12 8.19
N LEU A 204 5.59 -21.19 6.89
CA LEU A 204 6.55 -21.41 5.82
C LEU A 204 7.45 -20.21 5.50
N VAL A 205 7.18 -19.02 6.03
CA VAL A 205 7.99 -17.81 5.76
C VAL A 205 9.43 -18.00 6.23
N GLU A 206 9.63 -18.54 7.44
CA GLU A 206 10.98 -18.76 8.00
C GLU A 206 11.83 -19.71 7.15
N HIS A 207 11.18 -20.65 6.46
CA HIS A 207 11.86 -21.61 5.59
C HIS A 207 12.03 -21.12 4.15
N SER A 208 11.42 -20.00 3.78
CA SER A 208 11.49 -19.45 2.42
C SER A 208 12.91 -19.01 2.04
N VAL A 209 13.23 -19.13 0.76
CA VAL A 209 14.55 -18.73 0.22
C VAL A 209 14.70 -17.21 0.32
N GLU A 210 13.61 -16.48 0.12
CA GLU A 210 13.53 -15.03 0.22
C GLU A 210 13.88 -14.55 1.63
N PHE A 211 13.29 -15.16 2.67
CA PHE A 211 13.59 -14.83 4.05
C PHE A 211 15.04 -15.15 4.43
N LYS A 212 15.54 -16.35 4.08
CA LYS A 212 16.94 -16.72 4.34
C LYS A 212 17.92 -15.77 3.65
N SER A 213 17.65 -15.41 2.41
CA SER A 213 18.44 -14.46 1.64
C SER A 213 18.39 -13.05 2.27
N PHE A 214 17.23 -12.67 2.81
CA PHE A 214 17.04 -11.40 3.52
C PHE A 214 17.87 -11.34 4.82
N ILE A 215 17.82 -12.39 5.63
CA ILE A 215 18.62 -12.51 6.87
C ILE A 215 20.12 -12.52 6.55
N SER A 216 20.57 -13.33 5.60
CA SER A 216 21.98 -13.41 5.21
C SER A 216 22.55 -12.04 4.81
N ARG A 217 21.78 -11.23 4.08
CA ARG A 217 22.19 -9.85 3.71
C ARG A 217 22.21 -8.89 4.90
N ALA A 218 21.30 -9.06 5.86
CA ALA A 218 21.29 -8.24 7.06
C ALA A 218 22.49 -8.56 7.97
N THR A 219 22.97 -9.81 7.97
CA THR A 219 24.14 -10.24 8.74
C THR A 219 25.47 -9.86 8.08
N GLU A 220 25.61 -10.07 6.77
CA GLU A 220 26.87 -9.87 6.06
C GLU A 220 26.69 -8.88 4.91
N VAL A 221 27.36 -7.73 5.00
CA VAL A 221 27.34 -6.73 3.92
C VAL A 221 28.64 -6.73 3.16
N LYS A 222 28.53 -7.05 1.87
CA LYS A 222 29.64 -6.96 0.92
C LYS A 222 29.97 -5.48 0.68
N GLU A 223 31.24 -5.17 0.47
CA GLU A 223 31.75 -3.80 0.30
C GLU A 223 31.08 -3.02 -0.85
N HIS A 224 30.56 -3.73 -1.86
CA HIS A 224 29.87 -3.13 -3.02
C HIS A 224 28.37 -3.45 -3.06
N THR A 225 27.75 -3.60 -1.90
CA THR A 225 26.30 -3.82 -1.81
C THR A 225 25.55 -2.56 -2.27
N PRO A 226 24.60 -2.65 -3.23
CA PRO A 226 23.86 -1.49 -3.66
C PRO A 226 23.08 -0.83 -2.50
N TRP A 227 22.99 0.50 -2.50
CA TRP A 227 22.46 1.29 -1.38
C TRP A 227 21.05 0.86 -0.94
N ASN A 228 20.23 0.42 -1.88
CA ASN A 228 18.88 -0.08 -1.63
C ASN A 228 18.84 -1.41 -0.84
N TYR A 229 19.98 -1.97 -0.47
CA TYR A 229 20.08 -3.13 0.40
C TYR A 229 20.74 -2.85 1.76
N LEU A 230 21.30 -1.66 1.97
CA LEU A 230 22.00 -1.30 3.20
C LEU A 230 21.02 -0.99 4.33
N THR A 231 21.26 -1.48 5.53
CA THR A 231 20.50 -1.11 6.73
C THR A 231 20.62 0.39 7.04
N GLY A 232 19.78 0.90 7.93
CA GLY A 232 19.83 2.33 8.31
C GLY A 232 21.21 2.75 8.83
N GLU A 233 21.83 1.94 9.67
CA GLU A 233 23.17 2.19 10.19
C GLU A 233 24.24 2.16 9.10
N GLN A 234 24.16 1.17 8.20
CA GLN A 234 25.11 1.03 7.10
C GLN A 234 25.01 2.19 6.12
N LEU A 235 23.78 2.64 5.84
CA LEU A 235 23.54 3.83 5.02
C LEU A 235 24.13 5.08 5.69
N LEU A 236 23.94 5.25 7.00
CA LEU A 236 24.55 6.35 7.75
C LEU A 236 26.08 6.30 7.72
N GLY A 237 26.67 5.11 7.88
CA GLY A 237 28.12 4.89 7.76
C GLY A 237 28.64 5.24 6.37
N LEU A 238 27.93 4.82 5.31
CA LEU A 238 28.25 5.17 3.93
C LEU A 238 28.19 6.68 3.69
N LEU A 239 27.13 7.36 4.16
CA LEU A 239 26.99 8.81 4.03
C LEU A 239 28.12 9.57 4.73
N LYS A 240 28.53 9.12 5.93
CA LYS A 240 29.69 9.69 6.64
C LYS A 240 30.99 9.52 5.85
N LYS A 241 31.23 8.33 5.27
CA LYS A 241 32.40 8.06 4.42
C LYS A 241 32.42 8.96 3.18
N MET A 242 31.29 9.10 2.50
CA MET A 242 31.16 9.99 1.33
C MET A 242 31.39 11.47 1.69
N ALA A 243 30.85 11.95 2.82
CA ALA A 243 31.08 13.30 3.29
C ALA A 243 32.57 13.59 3.57
N GLY A 244 33.29 12.63 4.16
CA GLY A 244 34.75 12.73 4.38
C GLY A 244 35.54 12.81 3.06
N GLN A 245 35.15 12.02 2.05
CA GLN A 245 35.75 12.07 0.73
C GLN A 245 35.52 13.42 0.04
N LEU A 246 34.30 13.97 0.12
CA LEU A 246 33.99 15.29 -0.43
C LEU A 246 34.78 16.41 0.25
N ASN A 247 34.92 16.37 1.58
CA ASN A 247 35.74 17.33 2.31
C ASN A 247 37.21 17.25 1.90
N THR A 248 37.74 16.03 1.70
CA THR A 248 39.12 15.81 1.23
C THR A 248 39.32 16.34 -0.20
N LEU A 249 38.34 16.14 -1.08
CA LEU A 249 38.40 16.69 -2.45
C LEU A 249 38.31 18.22 -2.43
N ARG A 250 37.48 18.79 -1.57
CA ARG A 250 37.33 20.25 -1.42
C ARG A 250 38.61 20.92 -0.94
N THR A 251 39.34 20.32 0.00
CA THR A 251 40.62 20.86 0.47
C THR A 251 41.73 20.71 -0.58
N LYS A 252 41.70 19.66 -1.41
CA LYS A 252 42.65 19.47 -2.52
C LYS A 252 42.38 20.38 -3.72
N ALA A 253 41.12 20.64 -4.04
CA ALA A 253 40.71 21.41 -5.23
C ALA A 253 40.75 22.93 -5.02
N CYS A 254 40.71 23.41 -3.78
CA CYS A 254 40.91 24.82 -3.46
C CYS A 254 42.21 25.02 -2.66
N PRO A 255 43.40 24.97 -3.29
CA PRO A 255 44.54 25.65 -2.72
C PRO A 255 44.19 27.13 -2.72
N PHE A 256 43.68 27.65 -1.61
CA PHE A 256 43.63 29.10 -1.43
C PHE A 256 45.08 29.56 -1.54
N PRO A 257 45.46 30.32 -2.58
CA PRO A 257 46.75 31.00 -2.52
C PRO A 257 46.69 31.88 -1.26
N PRO A 258 47.73 31.86 -0.41
CA PRO A 258 47.78 32.77 0.71
C PRO A 258 47.61 34.17 0.13
N TYR A 259 46.52 34.85 0.48
CA TYR A 259 46.34 36.25 0.15
C TYR A 259 47.51 36.98 0.80
N ARG A 260 48.50 37.34 -0.01
CA ARG A 260 49.63 38.15 0.43
C ARG A 260 49.07 39.55 0.61
N ILE A 261 48.85 39.94 1.85
CA ILE A 261 48.57 41.34 2.18
C ILE A 261 49.91 42.04 2.05
N GLU A 262 50.13 42.69 0.90
CA GLU A 262 51.25 43.62 0.73
C GLU A 262 50.82 44.95 1.36
N ASN A 263 51.64 45.41 2.33
CA ASN A 263 51.45 46.64 3.11
C ASN A 263 51.70 47.90 2.29
#